data_AF-A0A436V2M4-F1
#
_entry.id   AF-A0A436V2M4-F1
#
_cell.length_a   1.000
_cell.length_b   1.000
_cell.length_c   1.000
_cell.angle_alpha   90.00
_cell.angle_beta   90.00
_cell.angle_gamma   90.00
#
_symmetry.space_group_name_H-M   'P 1'
#
loop_
_entity.id
_entity.type
_entity.pdbx_description
1 polymer ?
#
loop_
_entity_poly.entity_id
_entity_poly.type
_entity_poly.pdbx_seq_one_letter_code
_entity_poly.pdbx_strand_id
1 'polypeptide(L)'
;AHAVLADGSEISASLAVAADGRLSPAREAAGIAASVRSYPQAALVLNFSHRSDHAFTSTEFHTETGPFTQVPLPGNRSSLVWVVKPETATELAALDDATLSQRVEEQMQSMLGRVTVEPGRQVYPLSAASPGRFAQNRVALVGEAAHVFPPIGATRF
;
A
#
# COMPACT_ATOMS: atom_id res chain seq x y z
N ALA A 1 3.75 -22.59 22.34
CA ALA A 1 4.42 -21.35 21.93
C ALA A 1 4.78 -20.58 23.18
N HIS A 2 6.00 -20.04 23.25
CA HIS A 2 6.47 -19.19 24.34
C HIS A 2 6.88 -17.84 23.75
N ALA A 3 6.54 -16.75 24.41
CA ALA A 3 6.92 -15.40 24.03
C ALA A 3 7.48 -14.66 25.24
N VAL A 4 8.58 -13.92 25.02
CA VAL A 4 9.14 -13.00 26.00
C VAL A 4 8.72 -11.60 25.59
N LEU A 5 8.08 -10.87 26.49
CA LEU A 5 7.62 -9.50 26.26
C LEU A 5 8.76 -8.50 26.51
N ALA A 6 8.56 -7.25 26.05
CA ALA A 6 9.56 -6.19 26.19
C ALA A 6 9.91 -5.86 27.66
N ASP A 7 9.00 -6.14 28.60
CA ASP A 7 9.22 -5.98 30.04
C ASP A 7 9.92 -7.20 30.69
N GLY A 8 10.28 -8.21 29.89
CA GLY A 8 10.93 -9.44 30.34
C GLY A 8 9.97 -10.52 30.86
N SER A 9 8.67 -10.25 30.90
CA SER A 9 7.68 -11.26 31.29
C SER A 9 7.51 -12.35 30.22
N GLU A 10 7.14 -13.55 30.65
CA GLU A 10 6.97 -14.70 29.77
C GLU A 10 5.50 -15.14 29.69
N ILE A 11 5.04 -15.42 28.48
CA ILE A 11 3.70 -15.96 28.21
C ILE A 11 3.84 -17.30 27.49
N SER A 12 3.04 -18.29 27.91
CA SER A 12 2.94 -19.59 27.25
C SER A 12 1.52 -19.83 26.74
N ALA A 13 1.43 -20.43 25.55
CA ALA A 13 0.14 -20.71 24.90
C ALA A 13 0.16 -22.00 24.06
N SER A 14 -1.05 -22.52 23.83
CA SER A 14 -1.28 -23.66 22.92
C SER A 14 -0.90 -23.33 21.48
N LEU A 15 -1.21 -22.12 21.03
CA LEU A 15 -0.97 -21.59 19.68
C LEU A 15 -0.66 -20.09 19.80
N ALA A 16 0.26 -19.59 18.99
CA ALA A 16 0.46 -18.16 18.76
C ALA A 16 -0.03 -17.78 17.36
N VAL A 17 -0.63 -16.60 17.22
CA VAL A 17 -1.04 -16.03 15.93
C VAL A 17 -0.22 -14.77 15.68
N ALA A 18 0.61 -14.81 14.64
CA ALA A 18 1.45 -13.69 14.20
C ALA A 18 0.64 -12.76 13.30
N ALA A 19 0.35 -11.56 13.80
CA ALA A 19 -0.36 -10.47 13.11
C ALA A 19 0.45 -9.16 13.16
N ASP A 20 1.77 -9.29 13.24
CA ASP A 20 2.79 -8.28 13.55
C ASP A 20 3.45 -7.67 12.29
N GLY A 21 2.80 -7.79 11.14
CA GLY A 21 3.19 -7.08 9.92
C GLY A 21 4.20 -7.80 9.02
N ARG A 22 4.60 -7.12 7.94
CA ARG A 22 5.52 -7.64 6.90
C ARG A 22 6.83 -8.22 7.44
N LEU A 23 7.41 -7.58 8.45
CA LEU A 23 8.68 -7.95 9.07
C LEU A 23 8.48 -8.72 10.40
N SER A 24 7.43 -9.55 10.45
CA SER A 24 7.03 -10.35 11.61
C SER A 24 8.21 -11.08 12.30
N PRO A 25 8.61 -10.66 13.52
CA PRO A 25 9.58 -11.41 14.31
C PRO A 25 9.05 -12.79 14.71
N ALA A 26 7.72 -12.93 14.89
CA ALA A 26 7.12 -14.22 15.21
C ALA A 26 7.26 -15.23 14.06
N ARG A 27 7.17 -14.79 12.80
CA ARG A 27 7.43 -15.62 11.62
C ARG A 27 8.87 -16.12 11.58
N GLU A 28 9.82 -15.22 11.82
CA GLU A 28 11.25 -15.53 11.84
C GLU A 28 11.59 -16.51 12.97
N ALA A 29 11.09 -16.26 14.18
CA ALA A 29 11.25 -17.14 15.34
C ALA A 29 10.64 -18.54 15.12
N ALA A 30 9.55 -18.63 14.36
CA ALA A 30 8.94 -19.92 13.99
C ALA A 30 9.74 -20.70 12.93
N GLY A 31 10.75 -20.08 12.31
CA GLY A 31 11.55 -20.66 11.23
C GLY A 31 10.84 -20.68 9.87
N ILE A 32 9.82 -19.82 9.69
CA ILE A 32 9.06 -19.76 8.44
C ILE A 32 9.74 -18.79 7.48
N ALA A 33 10.44 -19.33 6.48
CA ALA A 33 11.04 -18.52 5.43
C ALA A 33 9.97 -17.90 4.52
N ALA A 34 10.19 -16.63 4.13
CA ALA A 34 9.37 -15.93 3.15
C ALA A 34 10.22 -15.52 1.94
N SER A 35 9.70 -15.79 0.74
CA SER A 35 10.29 -15.26 -0.48
C SER A 35 9.77 -13.85 -0.70
N VAL A 36 10.68 -12.88 -0.77
CA VAL A 36 10.37 -11.50 -1.13
C VAL A 36 10.71 -11.29 -2.60
N ARG A 37 9.73 -10.81 -3.36
CA ARG A 37 9.89 -10.38 -4.74
C ARG A 37 9.66 -8.87 -4.80
N SER A 38 10.72 -8.12 -5.09
CA SER A 38 10.60 -6.70 -5.41
C SER A 38 10.08 -6.55 -6.83
N TYR A 39 9.14 -5.63 -7.04
CA TYR A 39 8.70 -5.24 -8.37
C TYR A 39 9.48 -4.00 -8.82
N PRO A 40 9.73 -3.82 -10.13
CA PRO A 40 10.36 -2.62 -10.68
C PRO A 40 9.38 -1.44 -10.72
N GLN A 41 8.57 -1.27 -9.67
CA GLN A 41 7.47 -0.32 -9.58
C GLN A 41 7.38 0.27 -8.17
N ALA A 42 6.87 1.48 -8.08
CA ALA A 42 6.50 2.16 -6.84
C ALA A 42 5.13 2.80 -6.98
N ALA A 43 4.41 2.93 -5.86
CA ALA A 43 3.13 3.63 -5.78
C ALA A 43 3.34 5.01 -5.18
N LEU A 44 2.98 6.06 -5.92
CA LEU A 44 2.75 7.39 -5.39
C LEU A 44 1.32 7.44 -4.83
N VAL A 45 1.19 7.73 -3.54
CA VAL A 45 -0.09 7.85 -2.85
C VAL A 45 -0.27 9.30 -2.39
N LEU A 46 -1.42 9.89 -2.70
CA LEU A 46 -1.75 11.26 -2.31
C LEU A 46 -3.27 11.46 -2.24
N ASN A 47 -3.70 12.54 -1.60
CA ASN A 47 -5.08 13.00 -1.67
C ASN A 47 -5.17 14.25 -2.54
N PHE A 48 -6.32 14.43 -3.19
CA PHE A 48 -6.58 15.60 -4.00
C PHE A 48 -8.06 15.97 -3.95
N SER A 49 -8.34 17.26 -4.11
CA SER A 49 -9.68 17.78 -4.35
C SER A 49 -9.92 17.95 -5.85
N HIS A 50 -11.18 17.90 -6.25
CA HIS A 50 -11.58 18.04 -7.65
C HIS A 50 -12.88 18.85 -7.79
N ARG A 51 -13.19 19.30 -9.00
CA ARG A 51 -14.36 20.16 -9.25
C ARG A 51 -15.67 19.39 -9.31
N SER A 52 -15.69 18.28 -10.04
CA SER A 52 -16.90 17.50 -10.32
C SER A 52 -17.11 16.41 -9.27
N ASP A 53 -18.37 16.03 -9.02
CA ASP A 53 -18.67 14.91 -8.14
C ASP A 53 -18.26 13.58 -8.81
N HIS A 54 -17.55 12.73 -8.06
CA HIS A 54 -17.16 11.38 -8.45
C HIS A 54 -18.28 10.34 -8.27
N ALA A 55 -19.44 10.72 -7.73
CA ALA A 55 -20.60 9.86 -7.48
C ALA A 55 -20.27 8.58 -6.68
N PHE A 56 -19.35 8.68 -5.72
CA PHE A 56 -18.81 7.55 -4.96
C PHE A 56 -18.31 6.39 -5.84
N THR A 57 -17.87 6.68 -7.06
CA THR A 57 -17.31 5.71 -8.01
C THR A 57 -15.79 5.75 -7.94
N SER A 58 -15.16 4.59 -7.81
CA SER A 58 -13.71 4.43 -7.97
C SER A 58 -13.39 4.14 -9.43
N THR A 59 -12.37 4.78 -9.98
CA THR A 59 -11.96 4.63 -11.37
C THR A 59 -10.49 4.23 -11.44
N GLU A 60 -10.20 3.20 -12.23
CA GLU A 60 -8.84 2.71 -12.44
C GLU A 60 -8.47 2.76 -13.93
N PHE A 61 -7.39 3.46 -14.25
CA PHE A 61 -6.80 3.48 -15.58
C PHE A 61 -5.60 2.54 -15.63
N HIS A 62 -5.59 1.65 -16.61
CA HIS A 62 -4.47 0.75 -16.85
C HIS A 62 -3.46 1.44 -17.77
N THR A 63 -2.26 1.72 -17.24
CA THR A 63 -1.16 2.33 -18.00
C THR A 63 -0.07 1.30 -18.28
N GLU A 64 0.88 1.64 -19.14
CA GLU A 64 2.05 0.80 -19.44
C GLU A 64 2.85 0.48 -18.17
N THR A 65 2.93 1.42 -17.22
CA THR A 65 3.77 1.28 -16.02
C THR A 65 3.03 0.78 -14.79
N GLY A 66 1.71 0.62 -14.84
CA GLY A 66 0.89 0.21 -13.71
C GLY A 66 -0.47 0.92 -13.65
N PRO A 67 -1.33 0.54 -12.69
CA PRO A 67 -2.62 1.19 -12.50
C PRO A 67 -2.48 2.62 -11.95
N PHE A 68 -3.39 3.48 -12.39
CA PHE A 68 -3.72 4.75 -11.78
C PHE A 68 -5.12 4.62 -11.20
N THR A 69 -5.24 4.55 -9.88
CA THR A 69 -6.50 4.26 -9.21
C THR A 69 -6.95 5.45 -8.37
N GLN A 70 -8.07 6.06 -8.76
CA GLN A 70 -8.76 7.07 -7.98
C GLN A 70 -9.80 6.39 -7.08
N VAL A 71 -9.83 6.77 -5.81
CA VAL A 71 -10.75 6.25 -4.79
C VAL A 71 -11.50 7.44 -4.16
N PRO A 72 -12.84 7.43 -4.16
CA PRO A 72 -13.64 8.54 -3.63
C PRO A 72 -13.48 8.69 -2.11
N LEU A 73 -13.41 9.93 -1.64
CA LEU A 73 -13.47 10.30 -0.23
C LEU A 73 -14.71 11.18 0.01
N PRO A 74 -15.12 11.44 1.27
CA PRO A 74 -16.23 12.36 1.53
C PRO A 74 -16.01 13.77 0.93
N GLY A 75 -17.01 14.26 0.21
CA GLY A 75 -16.96 15.53 -0.53
C GLY A 75 -16.37 15.38 -1.92
N ASN A 76 -15.93 16.48 -2.54
CA ASN A 76 -15.23 16.43 -3.83
C ASN A 76 -13.73 16.19 -3.63
N ARG A 77 -13.42 15.06 -2.98
CA ARG A 77 -12.06 14.66 -2.62
C ARG A 77 -11.84 13.21 -3.01
N SER A 78 -10.62 12.88 -3.34
CA SER A 78 -10.23 11.54 -3.72
C SER A 78 -8.85 11.20 -3.18
N SER A 79 -8.62 9.92 -2.92
CA SER A 79 -7.29 9.36 -2.75
C SER A 79 -6.81 8.78 -4.07
N LEU A 80 -5.52 8.90 -4.35
CA LEU A 80 -4.86 8.39 -5.54
C LEU A 80 -3.84 7.32 -5.14
N VAL A 81 -3.86 6.20 -5.86
CA VAL A 81 -2.75 5.25 -5.92
C VAL A 81 -2.24 5.23 -7.36
N TRP A 82 -1.09 5.83 -7.61
CA TRP A 82 -0.48 5.90 -8.93
C TRP A 82 0.77 5.03 -8.99
N VAL A 83 0.67 3.88 -9.65
CA VAL A 83 1.78 2.95 -9.82
C VAL A 83 2.58 3.29 -11.08
N VAL A 84 3.87 3.58 -10.88
CA VAL A 84 4.83 3.91 -11.95
C VAL A 84 6.19 3.28 -11.64
N LYS A 85 7.19 3.52 -12.50
CA LYS A 85 8.58 3.15 -12.20
C LYS A 85 9.11 3.95 -10.99
N PRO A 86 10.02 3.40 -10.17
CA PRO A 86 10.53 4.08 -8.96
C PRO A 86 11.13 5.46 -9.21
N GLU A 87 11.82 5.64 -10.33
CA GLU A 87 12.44 6.89 -10.72
C GLU A 87 11.35 7.94 -11.01
N THR A 88 10.34 7.55 -11.79
CA THR A 88 9.17 8.39 -12.10
C THR A 88 8.37 8.75 -10.84
N ALA A 89 8.18 7.82 -9.90
CA ALA A 89 7.50 8.11 -8.63
C ALA A 89 8.26 9.18 -7.82
N THR A 90 9.59 9.10 -7.82
CA THR A 90 10.47 10.06 -7.15
C THR A 90 10.39 11.44 -7.82
N GLU A 91 10.43 11.48 -9.16
CA GLU A 91 10.25 12.72 -9.93
C GLU A 91 8.90 13.37 -9.64
N LEU A 92 7.79 12.61 -9.72
CA LEU A 92 6.45 13.12 -9.44
C LEU A 92 6.30 13.61 -8.01
N ALA A 93 6.90 12.92 -7.03
CA ALA A 93 6.87 13.32 -5.64
C ALA A 93 7.64 14.63 -5.37
N ALA A 94 8.67 14.93 -6.17
CA ALA A 94 9.49 16.13 -6.06
C ALA A 94 8.87 17.37 -6.73
N LEU A 95 7.82 17.22 -7.53
CA LEU A 95 7.14 18.34 -8.19
C LEU A 95 6.44 19.25 -7.16
N ASP A 96 6.29 20.53 -7.49
CA ASP A 96 5.38 21.40 -6.76
C ASP A 96 3.91 20.95 -6.93
N ASP A 97 3.05 21.37 -5.99
CA ASP A 97 1.63 20.97 -5.98
C ASP A 97 0.88 21.37 -7.26
N ALA A 98 1.20 22.51 -7.87
CA ALA A 98 0.49 23.01 -9.06
C ALA A 98 0.85 22.20 -10.31
N THR A 99 2.13 21.84 -10.46
CA THR A 99 2.59 20.97 -11.55
C THR A 99 2.07 19.56 -11.37
N LEU A 100 2.11 19.01 -10.15
CA LEU A 100 1.56 17.67 -9.90
C LEU A 100 0.04 17.61 -10.11
N SER A 101 -0.69 18.65 -9.72
CA SER A 101 -2.14 18.73 -9.96
C SER A 101 -2.50 18.64 -11.44
N GLN A 102 -1.73 19.32 -12.31
CA GLN A 102 -1.91 19.23 -13.75
C GLN A 102 -1.64 17.81 -14.27
N ARG A 103 -0.57 17.16 -13.81
CA ARG A 103 -0.26 15.78 -14.21
C ARG A 103 -1.35 14.78 -13.79
N VAL A 104 -1.90 14.94 -12.58
CA VAL A 104 -3.00 14.10 -12.08
C VAL A 104 -4.26 14.35 -12.93
N GLU A 105 -4.59 15.61 -13.23
CA GLU A 105 -5.74 15.96 -14.07
C GLU A 105 -5.63 15.38 -15.49
N GLU A 106 -4.47 15.54 -16.13
CA GLU A 106 -4.17 15.01 -17.46
C GLU A 106 -4.29 13.49 -17.48
N GLN A 107 -3.71 12.81 -16.48
CA GLN A 107 -3.77 11.36 -16.37
C GLN A 107 -5.21 10.85 -16.15
N MET A 108 -6.03 11.64 -15.45
CA MET A 108 -7.47 11.41 -15.28
C MET A 108 -8.32 11.85 -16.48
N GLN A 109 -7.70 12.36 -17.55
CA GLN A 109 -8.39 12.89 -18.73
C GLN A 109 -9.46 13.94 -18.38
N SER A 110 -9.19 14.75 -17.35
CA SER A 110 -10.10 15.76 -16.79
C SER A 110 -11.50 15.23 -16.40
N MET A 111 -11.64 13.92 -16.14
CA MET A 111 -12.93 13.29 -15.80
C MET A 111 -13.63 13.95 -14.59
N LEU A 112 -12.86 14.41 -13.60
CA LEU A 112 -13.38 15.13 -12.42
C LEU A 112 -13.18 16.65 -12.49
N GLY A 113 -12.85 17.17 -13.67
CA GLY A 113 -12.48 18.56 -13.89
C GLY A 113 -11.17 18.93 -13.20
N ARG A 114 -11.06 20.20 -12.77
CA ARG A 114 -9.83 20.74 -12.19
C ARG A 114 -9.44 20.00 -10.92
N VAL A 115 -8.20 19.55 -10.84
CA VAL A 115 -7.62 18.88 -9.66
C VAL A 115 -6.77 19.83 -8.82
N THR A 116 -6.73 19.63 -7.51
CA THR A 116 -5.77 20.28 -6.60
C THR A 116 -5.27 19.26 -5.58
N VAL A 117 -3.99 18.92 -5.69
CA VAL A 117 -3.30 17.99 -4.78
C VAL A 117 -3.19 18.60 -3.38
N GLU A 118 -3.40 17.75 -2.38
CA GLU A 118 -3.24 18.09 -0.97
C GLU A 118 -1.84 17.71 -0.46
N PRO A 119 -1.35 18.35 0.62
CA PRO A 119 -0.10 17.96 1.26
C PRO A 119 -0.13 16.50 1.76
N GLY A 120 1.05 15.89 1.92
CA GLY A 120 1.20 14.56 2.54
C GLY A 120 1.32 13.40 1.55
N ARG A 121 1.75 13.65 0.31
CA ARG A 121 2.07 12.60 -0.67
C ARG A 121 3.19 11.68 -0.18
N GLN A 122 3.09 10.40 -0.50
CA GLN A 122 4.01 9.35 -0.06
C GLN A 122 4.37 8.42 -1.23
N VAL A 123 5.60 7.90 -1.23
CA VAL A 123 6.05 6.92 -2.22
C VAL A 123 6.35 5.59 -1.54
N TYR A 124 5.75 4.52 -2.06
CA TYR A 124 5.89 3.17 -1.54
C TYR A 124 6.48 2.23 -2.59
N PRO A 125 7.65 1.62 -2.34
CA PRO A 125 8.18 0.61 -3.24
C PRO A 125 7.29 -0.64 -3.22
N LEU A 126 6.97 -1.18 -4.40
CA LEU A 126 6.12 -2.36 -4.50
C LEU A 126 6.95 -3.62 -4.30
N SER A 127 6.54 -4.43 -3.33
CA SER A 127 7.10 -5.76 -3.10
C SER A 127 5.98 -6.73 -2.76
N ALA A 128 6.13 -7.97 -3.20
CA ALA A 128 5.34 -9.08 -2.69
C ALA A 128 6.20 -9.93 -1.77
N ALA A 129 5.61 -10.43 -0.69
CA ALA A 129 6.23 -11.41 0.17
C ALA A 129 5.23 -12.54 0.38
N SER A 130 5.66 -13.76 0.13
CA SER A 130 4.87 -14.95 0.36
C SER A 130 5.69 -15.97 1.15
N PRO A 131 5.19 -16.44 2.31
CA PRO A 131 5.83 -17.49 3.08
C PRO A 131 5.61 -18.84 2.42
N GLY A 132 6.60 -19.73 2.52
CA GLY A 132 6.44 -21.10 2.03
C GLY A 132 5.39 -21.92 2.82
N ARG A 133 5.02 -21.44 4.02
CA ARG A 133 4.04 -22.07 4.93
C ARG A 133 3.30 -20.99 5.73
N PHE A 134 2.02 -21.21 6.05
CA PHE A 134 1.23 -20.29 6.88
C PHE A 134 1.20 -20.66 8.36
N ALA A 135 1.68 -21.83 8.72
CA ALA A 135 1.81 -22.24 10.11
C ALA A 135 2.96 -23.24 10.28
N GLN A 136 3.69 -23.12 11.39
CA GLN A 136 4.76 -24.02 11.80
C GLN A 136 5.01 -23.86 13.30
N ASN A 137 5.45 -24.91 13.99
CA ASN A 137 5.91 -24.84 15.39
C ASN A 137 4.91 -24.17 16.36
N ARG A 138 3.59 -24.40 16.17
CA ARG A 138 2.50 -23.78 16.96
C ARG A 138 2.43 -22.25 16.83
N VAL A 139 2.85 -21.73 15.67
CA VAL A 139 2.68 -20.35 15.25
C VAL A 139 1.93 -20.36 13.92
N ALA A 140 0.86 -19.58 13.81
CA ALA A 140 0.11 -19.36 12.57
C ALA A 140 0.26 -17.89 12.14
N LEU A 141 0.37 -17.65 10.84
CA LEU A 141 0.55 -16.30 10.26
C LEU A 141 -0.79 -15.78 9.75
N VAL A 142 -1.09 -14.51 10.01
CA VAL A 142 -2.27 -13.81 9.45
C VAL A 142 -1.90 -12.39 8.99
N GLY A 143 -2.75 -11.79 8.16
CA GLY A 143 -2.55 -10.43 7.65
C GLY A 143 -1.22 -10.27 6.90
N GLU A 144 -0.53 -9.16 7.14
CA GLU A 144 0.75 -8.85 6.48
C GLU A 144 1.90 -9.77 6.90
N ALA A 145 1.79 -10.48 8.02
CA ALA A 145 2.75 -11.51 8.40
C ALA A 145 2.64 -12.75 7.48
N ALA A 146 1.43 -13.02 6.96
CA ALA A 146 1.14 -14.10 6.03
C ALA A 146 1.33 -13.69 4.56
N HIS A 147 1.04 -12.46 4.16
CA HIS A 147 1.20 -12.04 2.78
C HIS A 147 1.44 -10.54 2.65
N VAL A 148 2.35 -10.16 1.77
CA VAL A 148 2.48 -8.77 1.32
C VAL A 148 2.11 -8.74 -0.15
N PHE A 149 1.09 -7.97 -0.48
CA PHE A 149 0.71 -7.65 -1.86
C PHE A 149 0.80 -6.14 -2.09
N PRO A 150 1.21 -5.68 -3.28
CA PRO A 150 1.09 -4.27 -3.63
C PRO A 150 -0.37 -3.83 -3.48
N PRO A 151 -0.64 -2.61 -2.96
CA PRO A 151 -2.00 -2.13 -2.80
C PRO A 151 -2.61 -1.88 -4.18
N ILE A 152 -3.43 -2.81 -4.65
CA ILE A 152 -4.22 -2.65 -5.88
C ILE A 152 -5.66 -2.43 -5.43
N GLY A 153 -6.23 -1.26 -5.75
CA GLY A 153 -7.65 -0.98 -5.54
C GLY A 153 -8.12 -0.82 -4.08
N ALA A 154 -7.34 -0.18 -3.20
CA ALA A 154 -7.72 0.03 -1.79
C ALA A 154 -8.11 -1.26 -1.03
N THR A 155 -7.51 -2.41 -1.38
CA THR A 155 -7.77 -3.71 -0.73
C THR A 155 -7.07 -3.91 0.62
N ARG A 156 -6.55 -2.85 1.25
CA ARG A 156 -6.00 -2.93 2.61
C ARG A 156 -6.90 -2.20 3.61
N PHE A 157 -7.49 -2.99 4.51
CA PHE A 157 -7.93 -2.55 5.84
C PHE A 157 -6.82 -2.87 6.84
#